data_AF-A0AA95SEE7-F1
#
_entry.id   AF-A0AA95SEE7-F1
#
_cell.length_a   1.000
_cell.length_b   1.000
_cell.length_c   1.000
_cell.angle_alpha   90.00
_cell.angle_beta   90.00
_cell.angle_gamma   90.00
#
_symmetry.space_group_name_H-M   'P 1'
#
loop_
_entity.id
_entity.type
_entity.pdbx_description
1 polymer ?
#
loop_
_entity_poly.entity_id
_entity_poly.type
_entity_poly.pdbx_seq_one_letter_code
_entity_poly.pdbx_strand_id
1 'polypeptide(L)'
;MKIIVQKFGGTSVKDEKSRKHAEGHIKRALAEGYKVVVVVSAMGRKGDPYATDTLLSLIGGNLSKISKREHDLLLSCGEVISSVVFANMLVESGIKAVALTGAQAGFRTNNDHTNAKINEMKCDRLLRELEHNDVVIVAGFQGAAKNGDITTIGRGGSDTSAAALGAALNAEWIDIFTDVEGIMTADPRIAENARPLAVVTYTEVCNMAYQGAKVIHPRAVEIAMQAKVPIRIRSTYSEALGTLVTTLNRNNRGSDVRERMVTGIAHVSNVTQIRVFAKKDQYYLQSEVFKAMAIEKISVDFINISPSGVIYTVTEEMTDRAIQVLNELGHDPVIERHCAKVSVVGAGIAGVPGVASKIVTALSDQGIRILQSADSHTTIWVLVKQDDLVKSVNALHDAFQLEEETFEYNLADL
;
A
#
# COMPACT_ATOMS: atom_id res chain seq x y z
N MET A 1 14.26 -1.37 27.44
CA MET A 1 12.91 -0.83 27.16
C MET A 1 12.39 -1.56 25.93
N LYS A 2 11.27 -2.29 26.03
CA LYS A 2 10.66 -2.92 24.85
C LYS A 2 9.74 -1.89 24.18
N ILE A 3 9.91 -1.68 22.87
CA ILE A 3 9.19 -0.66 22.11
C ILE A 3 8.37 -1.35 21.03
N ILE A 4 7.13 -0.92 20.85
CA ILE A 4 6.33 -1.25 19.67
C ILE A 4 5.92 0.04 18.97
N VAL A 5 5.69 -0.06 17.66
CA VAL A 5 5.16 1.06 16.87
C VAL A 5 3.74 0.74 16.45
N GLN A 6 2.79 1.66 16.68
CA GLN A 6 1.40 1.48 16.27
C GLN A 6 0.97 2.63 15.36
N LYS A 7 0.63 2.33 14.11
CA LYS A 7 0.14 3.33 13.17
C LYS A 7 -1.37 3.27 13.06
N PHE A 8 -2.03 4.42 13.17
CA PHE A 8 -3.47 4.55 12.95
C PHE A 8 -3.74 5.42 11.71
N GLY A 9 -4.51 4.89 10.77
CA GLY A 9 -4.93 5.62 9.56
C GLY A 9 -5.95 6.73 9.86
N GLY A 10 -6.22 7.58 8.87
CA GLY A 10 -7.11 8.74 9.06
C GLY A 10 -8.53 8.39 9.50
N THR A 11 -9.05 7.23 9.09
CA THR A 11 -10.34 6.69 9.55
C THR A 11 -10.29 6.20 11.00
N SER A 12 -9.17 5.63 11.42
CA SER A 12 -8.94 5.15 12.79
C SER A 12 -8.87 6.28 13.81
N VAL A 13 -8.57 7.52 13.37
CA VAL A 13 -8.49 8.71 14.24
C VAL A 13 -9.52 9.79 13.91
N LYS A 14 -10.47 9.50 13.00
CA LYS A 14 -11.44 10.47 12.47
C LYS A 14 -12.26 11.13 13.57
N ASP A 15 -12.89 10.34 14.44
CA ASP A 15 -13.79 10.80 15.48
C ASP A 15 -13.42 10.20 16.84
N GLU A 16 -14.11 10.66 17.89
CA GLU A 16 -13.83 10.24 19.27
C GLU A 16 -14.03 8.73 19.45
N LYS A 17 -15.03 8.13 18.79
CA LYS A 17 -15.31 6.69 18.90
C LYS A 17 -14.16 5.88 18.30
N SER A 18 -13.71 6.21 17.10
CA SER A 18 -12.57 5.54 16.47
C SER A 18 -11.29 5.71 17.29
N ARG A 19 -11.04 6.91 17.85
CA ARG A 19 -9.89 7.15 18.73
C ARG A 19 -9.95 6.32 20.02
N LYS A 20 -11.14 6.10 20.62
CA LYS A 20 -11.30 5.21 21.78
C LYS A 20 -10.94 3.76 21.46
N HIS A 21 -11.26 3.27 20.26
CA HIS A 21 -10.79 1.95 19.83
C HIS A 21 -9.27 1.90 19.69
N ALA A 22 -8.65 2.92 19.10
CA ALA A 22 -7.19 3.03 19.00
C ALA A 22 -6.51 3.07 20.38
N GLU A 23 -7.06 3.84 21.32
CA GLU A 23 -6.61 3.89 22.71
C GLU A 23 -6.67 2.50 23.38
N GLY A 24 -7.71 1.71 23.11
CA GLY A 24 -7.81 0.35 23.65
C GLY A 24 -6.63 -0.55 23.26
N HIS A 25 -6.17 -0.45 22.00
CA HIS A 25 -4.97 -1.16 21.53
C HIS A 25 -3.70 -0.67 22.22
N ILE A 26 -3.58 0.63 22.47
CA ILE A 26 -2.44 1.21 23.19
C ILE A 26 -2.43 0.73 24.65
N LYS A 27 -3.57 0.77 25.34
CA LYS A 27 -3.71 0.32 26.74
C LYS A 27 -3.30 -1.14 26.92
N ARG A 28 -3.67 -2.01 25.97
CA ARG A 28 -3.23 -3.43 25.99
C ARG A 28 -1.72 -3.56 25.90
N ALA A 29 -1.09 -2.89 24.94
CA ALA A 29 0.36 -2.93 24.78
C ALA A 29 1.09 -2.38 26.03
N LEU A 30 0.57 -1.32 26.65
CA LEU A 30 1.11 -0.80 27.91
C LEU A 30 0.97 -1.82 29.05
N ALA A 31 -0.17 -2.52 29.14
CA ALA A 31 -0.39 -3.57 30.14
C ALA A 31 0.55 -4.77 29.98
N GLU A 32 0.98 -5.06 28.75
CA GLU A 32 2.00 -6.07 28.44
C GLU A 32 3.45 -5.58 28.72
N GLY A 33 3.62 -4.33 29.16
CA GLY A 33 4.91 -3.76 29.56
C GLY A 33 5.70 -3.12 28.42
N TYR A 34 5.08 -2.84 27.27
CA TYR A 34 5.71 -2.12 26.17
C TYR A 34 5.59 -0.61 26.34
N LYS A 35 6.58 0.13 25.84
CA LYS A 35 6.44 1.55 25.50
C LYS A 35 5.91 1.65 24.07
N VAL A 36 5.01 2.59 23.82
CA VAL A 36 4.31 2.67 22.53
C VAL A 36 4.67 3.96 21.80
N VAL A 37 5.19 3.82 20.58
CA VAL A 37 5.31 4.93 19.65
C VAL A 37 4.14 4.88 18.69
N VAL A 38 3.28 5.89 18.75
CA VAL A 38 2.09 5.97 17.92
C VAL A 38 2.40 6.82 16.69
N VAL A 39 2.02 6.38 15.50
CA VAL A 39 2.05 7.20 14.28
C VAL A 39 0.62 7.47 13.83
N VAL A 40 0.25 8.73 13.67
CA VAL A 40 -1.09 9.11 13.19
C VAL A 40 -1.03 9.75 11.81
N SER A 41 -2.05 9.47 11.00
CA SER A 41 -2.37 10.24 9.78
C SER A 41 -3.30 11.42 10.11
N ALA A 42 -3.48 12.35 9.17
CA ALA A 42 -4.50 13.39 9.28
C ALA A 42 -5.91 12.79 9.50
N MET A 43 -6.76 13.51 10.25
CA MET A 43 -8.07 13.02 10.67
C MET A 43 -9.08 13.04 9.52
N GLY A 44 -9.76 11.91 9.30
CA GLY A 44 -10.91 11.82 8.39
C GLY A 44 -10.57 11.52 6.93
N ARG A 45 -11.51 11.86 6.05
CA ARG A 45 -11.44 11.73 4.58
C ARG A 45 -11.86 13.05 3.94
N LYS A 46 -11.70 13.17 2.62
CA LYS A 46 -12.13 14.35 1.86
C LYS A 46 -13.53 14.81 2.26
N GLY A 47 -13.64 16.09 2.64
CA GLY A 47 -14.85 16.70 3.20
C GLY A 47 -14.79 16.93 4.71
N ASP A 48 -14.00 16.15 5.45
CA ASP A 48 -13.76 16.38 6.88
C ASP A 48 -12.77 17.55 7.07
N PRO A 49 -12.93 18.40 8.11
CA PRO A 49 -12.20 19.67 8.24
C PRO A 49 -10.68 19.58 8.21
N TYR A 50 -10.11 18.48 8.72
CA TYR A 50 -8.66 18.33 8.92
C TYR A 50 -8.04 17.23 8.04
N ALA A 51 -8.81 16.69 7.08
CA ALA A 51 -8.30 15.67 6.18
C ALA A 51 -7.33 16.29 5.16
N THR A 52 -6.29 15.55 4.79
CA THR A 52 -5.27 15.95 3.81
C THR A 52 -5.88 16.51 2.51
N ASP A 53 -6.86 15.82 1.94
CA ASP A 53 -7.53 16.23 0.70
C ASP A 53 -8.38 17.50 0.88
N THR A 54 -8.98 17.70 2.06
CA THR A 54 -9.75 18.91 2.38
C THR A 54 -8.82 20.11 2.48
N LEU A 55 -7.71 19.96 3.21
CA LEU A 55 -6.68 21.02 3.31
C LEU A 55 -6.14 21.38 1.92
N LEU A 56 -5.83 20.38 1.10
CA LEU A 56 -5.36 20.60 -0.27
C LEU A 56 -6.41 21.32 -1.14
N SER A 57 -7.70 21.08 -0.92
CA SER A 57 -8.77 21.75 -1.67
C SER A 57 -8.87 23.26 -1.41
N LEU A 58 -8.41 23.74 -0.24
CA LEU A 58 -8.42 25.17 0.11
C LEU A 58 -7.56 26.02 -0.83
N ILE A 59 -6.57 25.41 -1.48
CA ILE A 59 -5.62 26.08 -2.38
C ILE A 59 -5.78 25.64 -3.85
N GLY A 60 -6.93 25.07 -4.21
CA GLY A 60 -7.23 24.65 -5.59
C GLY A 60 -6.78 23.23 -5.94
N GLY A 61 -6.42 22.40 -4.95
CA GLY A 61 -6.09 21.01 -5.20
C GLY A 61 -4.80 20.85 -6.00
N ASN A 62 -4.84 19.97 -7.01
CA ASN A 62 -3.75 19.75 -7.95
C ASN A 62 -3.55 20.90 -8.96
N LEU A 63 -4.51 21.82 -9.06
CA LEU A 63 -4.42 23.01 -9.93
C LEU A 63 -3.79 24.21 -9.22
N SER A 64 -3.31 24.02 -8.00
CA SER A 64 -2.67 25.09 -7.24
C SER A 64 -1.42 25.61 -7.96
N LYS A 65 -1.20 26.92 -7.82
CA LYS A 65 -0.03 27.61 -8.39
C LYS A 65 1.12 27.77 -7.38
N ILE A 66 0.91 27.36 -6.13
CA ILE A 66 1.94 27.48 -5.09
C ILE A 66 3.04 26.45 -5.30
N SER A 67 4.19 26.68 -4.65
CA SER A 67 5.31 25.74 -4.75
C SER A 67 5.02 24.43 -4.00
N LYS A 68 5.69 23.34 -4.39
CA LYS A 68 5.62 22.05 -3.68
C LYS A 68 6.03 22.15 -2.20
N ARG A 69 6.91 23.10 -1.86
CA ARG A 69 7.31 23.39 -0.48
C ARG A 69 6.13 23.88 0.35
N GLU A 70 5.34 24.82 -0.19
CA GLU A 70 4.15 25.32 0.52
C GLU A 70 3.06 24.24 0.63
N HIS A 71 2.97 23.34 -0.36
CA HIS A 71 2.11 22.15 -0.25
C HIS A 71 2.51 21.29 0.95
N ASP A 72 3.80 20.95 1.09
CA ASP A 72 4.27 20.14 2.21
C ASP A 72 3.97 20.79 3.56
N LEU A 73 4.18 22.09 3.66
CA LEU A 73 3.85 22.86 4.86
C LEU A 73 2.37 22.75 5.20
N LEU A 74 1.47 22.99 4.24
CA LEU A 74 0.02 22.90 4.45
C LEU A 74 -0.43 21.50 4.85
N LEU A 75 0.03 20.47 4.12
CA LEU A 75 -0.41 19.10 4.36
C LEU A 75 0.04 18.59 5.72
N SER A 76 1.24 18.98 6.18
CA SER A 76 1.77 18.59 7.49
C SER A 76 0.86 18.99 8.67
N CYS A 77 0.08 20.06 8.51
CA CYS A 77 -0.83 20.54 9.55
C CYS A 77 -1.86 19.49 9.95
N GLY A 78 -2.32 18.66 9.01
CA GLY A 78 -3.33 17.62 9.30
C GLY A 78 -2.85 16.61 10.33
N GLU A 79 -1.65 16.06 10.14
CA GLU A 79 -1.04 15.12 11.08
C GLU A 79 -0.65 15.78 12.40
N VAL A 80 -0.23 17.05 12.39
CA VAL A 80 0.09 17.79 13.62
C VAL A 80 -1.17 18.01 14.47
N ILE A 81 -2.28 18.41 13.86
CA ILE A 81 -3.57 18.53 14.57
C ILE A 81 -3.98 17.17 15.12
N SER A 82 -3.90 16.11 14.30
CA SER A 82 -4.27 14.76 14.73
C SER A 82 -3.43 14.26 15.90
N SER A 83 -2.12 14.51 15.91
CA SER A 83 -1.23 14.01 16.97
C SER A 83 -1.50 14.69 18.30
N VAL A 84 -1.76 16.00 18.28
CA VAL A 84 -2.09 16.78 19.50
C VAL A 84 -3.46 16.39 20.04
N VAL A 85 -4.48 16.26 19.18
CA VAL A 85 -5.82 15.83 19.58
C VAL A 85 -5.78 14.44 20.21
N PHE A 86 -5.03 13.50 19.60
CA PHE A 86 -4.94 12.16 20.15
C PHE A 86 -4.12 12.11 21.44
N ALA A 87 -3.04 12.88 21.55
CA ALA A 87 -2.28 13.01 22.79
C ALA A 87 -3.13 13.55 23.95
N ASN A 88 -3.93 14.60 23.71
CA ASN A 88 -4.86 15.12 24.72
C ASN A 88 -5.81 14.05 25.24
N MET A 89 -6.40 13.26 24.34
CA MET A 89 -7.31 12.17 24.71
C MET A 89 -6.63 11.10 25.58
N LEU A 90 -5.39 10.71 25.25
CA LEU A 90 -4.63 9.75 26.07
C LEU A 90 -4.30 10.31 27.46
N VAL A 91 -3.95 11.59 27.54
CA VAL A 91 -3.67 12.28 28.82
C VAL A 91 -4.93 12.38 29.68
N GLU A 92 -6.09 12.70 29.11
CA GLU A 92 -7.38 12.72 29.81
C GLU A 92 -7.73 11.34 30.40
N SER A 93 -7.29 10.27 29.74
CA SER A 93 -7.42 8.89 30.20
C SER A 93 -6.32 8.44 31.19
N GLY A 94 -5.46 9.36 31.64
CA GLY A 94 -4.41 9.09 32.63
C GLY A 94 -3.13 8.46 32.06
N ILE A 95 -2.97 8.38 30.74
CA ILE A 95 -1.76 7.87 30.10
C ILE A 95 -0.75 9.01 29.93
N LYS A 96 0.49 8.81 30.37
CA LYS A 96 1.57 9.79 30.15
C LYS A 96 1.96 9.80 28.68
N ALA A 97 1.52 10.82 27.96
CA ALA A 97 1.65 10.89 26.52
C ALA A 97 2.12 12.26 26.04
N VAL A 98 2.94 12.30 24.99
CA VAL A 98 3.43 13.54 24.37
C VAL A 98 3.39 13.45 22.84
N ALA A 99 3.03 14.55 22.18
CA ALA A 99 3.02 14.66 20.73
C ALA A 99 4.34 15.25 20.19
N LEU A 100 4.84 14.69 19.10
CA LEU A 100 6.02 15.18 18.36
C LEU A 100 5.66 15.35 16.88
N THR A 101 6.24 16.36 16.23
CA THR A 101 6.26 16.42 14.75
C THR A 101 7.25 15.39 14.20
N GLY A 102 7.17 15.08 12.90
CA GLY A 102 8.14 14.18 12.26
C GLY A 102 9.59 14.65 12.44
N ALA A 103 9.86 15.94 12.24
CA ALA A 103 11.19 16.51 12.46
C ALA A 103 11.72 16.29 13.90
N GLN A 104 10.83 16.41 14.89
CA GLN A 104 11.14 16.23 16.32
C GLN A 104 11.30 14.76 16.70
N ALA A 105 10.57 13.85 16.03
CA ALA A 105 10.69 12.41 16.19
C ALA A 105 11.94 11.82 15.50
N GLY A 106 12.59 12.61 14.63
CA GLY A 106 13.90 12.28 14.07
C GLY A 106 13.96 12.15 12.55
N PHE A 107 12.87 12.38 11.83
CA PHE A 107 12.83 12.25 10.37
C PHE A 107 13.69 13.34 9.69
N ARG A 108 14.81 12.93 9.06
CA ARG A 108 15.64 13.80 8.21
C ARG A 108 15.51 13.36 6.76
N THR A 109 15.14 14.29 5.89
CA THR A 109 14.84 13.98 4.48
C THR A 109 15.71 14.77 3.51
N ASN A 110 15.60 14.43 2.22
CA ASN A 110 16.02 15.32 1.14
C ASN A 110 14.97 16.43 0.88
N ASN A 111 15.21 17.28 -0.11
CA ASN A 111 14.36 18.44 -0.45
C ASN A 111 13.36 18.14 -1.59
N ASP A 112 13.12 16.86 -1.90
CA ASP A 112 12.17 16.45 -2.93
C ASP A 112 10.74 16.57 -2.39
N HIS A 113 10.27 17.80 -2.24
CA HIS A 113 8.94 18.10 -1.68
C HIS A 113 7.84 17.30 -2.35
N THR A 114 6.80 16.92 -1.60
CA THR A 114 5.70 16.00 -1.96
C THR A 114 6.07 14.52 -2.12
N ASN A 115 7.37 14.17 -2.13
CA ASN A 115 7.83 12.78 -2.29
C ASN A 115 9.23 12.57 -1.67
N ALA A 116 9.46 13.13 -0.50
CA ALA A 116 10.78 13.17 0.09
C ALA A 116 11.26 11.78 0.53
N LYS A 117 12.56 11.55 0.39
CA LYS A 117 13.23 10.33 0.88
C LYS A 117 13.77 10.58 2.28
N ILE A 118 13.53 9.63 3.18
CA ILE A 118 14.15 9.61 4.51
C ILE A 118 15.61 9.24 4.30
N ASN A 119 16.51 10.18 4.61
CA ASN A 119 17.95 9.97 4.52
C ASN A 119 18.50 9.38 5.82
N GLU A 120 17.93 9.80 6.96
CA GLU A 120 18.43 9.46 8.29
C GLU A 120 17.31 9.58 9.33
N MET A 121 17.36 8.73 10.35
CA MET A 121 16.50 8.79 11.53
C MET A 121 17.32 9.19 12.76
N LYS A 122 17.10 10.40 13.30
CA LYS A 122 17.76 10.93 14.52
C LYS A 122 16.78 10.95 15.69
N CYS A 123 16.57 9.79 16.31
CA CYS A 123 15.51 9.60 17.30
C CYS A 123 15.89 9.97 18.75
N ASP A 124 17.00 10.69 18.99
CA ASP A 124 17.49 11.02 20.34
C ASP A 124 16.44 11.71 21.21
N ARG A 125 15.70 12.67 20.63
CA ARG A 125 14.63 13.36 21.35
C ARG A 125 13.50 12.39 21.69
N LEU A 126 13.06 11.57 20.73
CA LEU A 126 11.98 10.61 20.93
C LEU A 126 12.33 9.61 22.04
N LEU A 127 13.55 9.09 22.04
CA LEU A 127 14.01 8.16 23.08
C LEU A 127 14.01 8.80 24.47
N ARG A 128 14.46 10.06 24.60
CA ARG A 128 14.37 10.81 25.88
C ARG A 128 12.92 10.99 26.33
N GLU A 129 11.99 11.28 25.42
CA GLU A 129 10.57 11.40 25.80
C GLU A 129 10.01 10.08 26.34
N LEU A 130 10.45 8.92 25.81
CA LEU A 130 10.02 7.60 26.27
C LEU A 130 10.57 7.21 27.66
N GLU A 131 11.60 7.89 28.16
CA GLU A 131 12.08 7.71 29.54
C GLU A 131 11.07 8.23 30.56
N HIS A 132 10.28 9.25 30.20
CA HIS A 132 9.34 9.92 31.11
C HIS A 132 7.87 9.68 30.75
N ASN A 133 7.58 9.35 29.49
CA ASN A 133 6.24 9.10 28.97
C ASN A 133 6.06 7.63 28.59
N ASP A 134 4.83 7.15 28.66
CA ASP A 134 4.47 5.79 28.27
C ASP A 134 4.20 5.69 26.77
N VAL A 135 3.71 6.80 26.19
CA VAL A 135 3.36 6.90 24.77
C VAL A 135 3.94 8.17 24.14
N VAL A 136 4.53 8.04 22.96
CA VAL A 136 4.92 9.19 22.12
C VAL A 136 4.11 9.15 20.83
N ILE A 137 3.30 10.17 20.57
CA ILE A 137 2.49 10.30 19.36
C ILE A 137 3.25 11.13 18.34
N VAL A 138 3.56 10.54 17.20
CA VAL A 138 4.28 11.16 16.09
C VAL A 138 3.30 11.51 14.99
N ALA A 139 3.30 12.78 14.58
CA ALA A 139 2.67 13.20 13.35
C ALA A 139 3.45 12.61 12.17
N GLY A 140 2.91 11.54 11.56
CA GLY A 140 3.53 10.79 10.48
C GLY A 140 3.56 11.57 9.15
N PHE A 141 3.94 10.91 8.05
CA PHE A 141 3.94 11.47 6.69
C PHE A 141 4.92 12.64 6.43
N GLN A 142 5.40 13.32 7.47
CA GLN A 142 6.29 14.47 7.37
C GLN A 142 7.71 14.20 7.88
N GLY A 143 8.65 15.04 7.45
CA GLY A 143 10.02 15.11 7.94
C GLY A 143 10.59 16.52 7.84
N ALA A 144 11.91 16.65 8.03
CA ALA A 144 12.62 17.90 7.83
C ALA A 144 13.79 17.74 6.87
N ALA A 145 13.84 18.64 5.88
CA ALA A 145 15.00 18.87 5.04
C ALA A 145 16.18 19.46 5.84
N LYS A 146 17.39 19.40 5.28
CA LYS A 146 18.61 19.95 5.93
C LYS A 146 18.54 21.45 6.20
N ASN A 147 17.79 22.19 5.40
CA ASN A 147 17.58 23.64 5.56
C ASN A 147 16.47 23.98 6.59
N GLY A 148 15.85 22.98 7.21
CA GLY A 148 14.78 23.16 8.18
C GLY A 148 13.37 23.18 7.57
N ASP A 149 13.23 23.10 6.25
CA ASP A 149 11.92 23.04 5.62
C ASP A 149 11.19 21.73 5.97
N ILE A 150 9.88 21.85 6.18
CA ILE A 150 8.99 20.70 6.30
C ILE A 150 8.88 20.03 4.93
N THR A 151 8.98 18.71 4.94
CA THR A 151 8.84 17.87 3.76
C THR A 151 7.79 16.80 4.00
N THR A 152 7.14 16.32 2.95
CA THR A 152 6.25 15.17 3.02
C THR A 152 6.83 13.97 2.27
N ILE A 153 6.63 12.77 2.81
CA ILE A 153 7.24 11.50 2.36
C ILE A 153 6.50 10.93 1.13
N GLY A 154 5.35 11.52 0.76
CA GLY A 154 4.51 11.09 -0.34
C GLY A 154 3.44 10.08 0.05
N ARG A 155 2.83 9.42 -0.95
CA ARG A 155 1.74 8.45 -0.71
C ARG A 155 2.21 7.32 0.21
N GLY A 156 1.32 6.89 1.11
CA GLY A 156 1.65 5.91 2.14
C GLY A 156 2.70 6.41 3.15
N GLY A 157 2.89 7.73 3.27
CA GLY A 157 3.93 8.30 4.10
C GLY A 157 3.76 7.97 5.59
N SER A 158 2.54 7.84 6.12
CA SER A 158 2.36 7.41 7.53
C SER A 158 2.78 5.95 7.76
N ASP A 159 2.50 5.03 6.83
CA ASP A 159 2.97 3.64 6.94
C ASP A 159 4.50 3.59 6.85
N THR A 160 5.06 4.37 5.92
CA THR A 160 6.50 4.52 5.75
C THR A 160 7.15 5.12 7.00
N SER A 161 6.52 6.10 7.64
CA SER A 161 6.95 6.67 8.92
C SER A 161 6.99 5.63 10.03
N ALA A 162 5.93 4.82 10.14
CA ALA A 162 5.86 3.76 11.14
C ALA A 162 6.95 2.69 10.93
N ALA A 163 7.17 2.27 9.68
CA ALA A 163 8.24 1.33 9.35
C ALA A 163 9.64 1.90 9.65
N ALA A 164 9.88 3.16 9.30
CA ALA A 164 11.16 3.82 9.56
C ALA A 164 11.42 3.99 11.07
N LEU A 165 10.41 4.33 11.87
CA LEU A 165 10.52 4.37 13.33
C LEU A 165 10.73 2.98 13.92
N GLY A 166 10.01 1.96 13.43
CA GLY A 166 10.19 0.59 13.89
C GLY A 166 11.61 0.09 13.67
N ALA A 167 12.17 0.37 12.48
CA ALA A 167 13.57 0.09 12.16
C ALA A 167 14.55 0.87 13.05
N ALA A 168 14.38 2.19 13.17
CA ALA A 168 15.30 3.06 13.90
C ALA A 168 15.32 2.81 15.42
N LEU A 169 14.19 2.38 15.98
CA LEU A 169 14.02 2.11 17.40
C LEU A 169 14.23 0.63 17.76
N ASN A 170 14.55 -0.21 16.78
CA ASN A 170 14.63 -1.67 16.91
C ASN A 170 13.38 -2.22 17.62
N ALA A 171 12.21 -1.80 17.14
CA ALA A 171 10.94 -2.18 17.72
C ALA A 171 10.69 -3.68 17.59
N GLU A 172 9.95 -4.23 18.54
CA GLU A 172 9.61 -5.67 18.57
C GLU A 172 8.72 -6.04 17.38
N TRP A 173 7.79 -5.14 17.03
CA TRP A 173 7.00 -5.18 15.80
C TRP A 173 6.37 -3.81 15.52
N ILE A 174 5.76 -3.70 14.34
CA ILE A 174 4.97 -2.55 13.90
C ILE A 174 3.52 -3.01 13.68
N ASP A 175 2.55 -2.46 14.40
CA ASP A 175 1.13 -2.60 14.08
C ASP A 175 0.72 -1.52 13.08
N ILE A 176 0.12 -1.92 11.96
CA ILE A 176 -0.54 -1.04 10.99
C ILE A 176 -2.05 -1.24 11.13
N PHE A 177 -2.70 -0.31 11.81
CA PHE A 177 -4.15 -0.33 12.01
C PHE A 177 -4.88 0.37 10.86
N THR A 178 -5.86 -0.34 10.31
CA THR A 178 -6.68 0.07 9.16
C THR A 178 -8.14 -0.33 9.38
N ASP A 179 -8.96 -0.27 8.33
CA ASP A 179 -10.39 -0.61 8.30
C ASP A 179 -10.68 -2.05 7.85
N VAL A 180 -9.65 -2.87 7.63
CA VAL A 180 -9.74 -4.30 7.29
C VAL A 180 -9.02 -5.16 8.32
N GLU A 181 -9.42 -6.43 8.44
CA GLU A 181 -8.88 -7.35 9.46
C GLU A 181 -7.44 -7.79 9.21
N GLY A 182 -6.96 -7.68 7.98
CA GLY A 182 -5.60 -8.08 7.59
C GLY A 182 -5.39 -7.99 6.08
N ILE A 183 -4.38 -8.69 5.58
CA ILE A 183 -4.25 -8.99 4.16
C ILE A 183 -5.19 -10.15 3.84
N MET A 184 -6.12 -9.90 2.93
CA MET A 184 -7.12 -10.87 2.51
C MET A 184 -6.62 -11.66 1.29
N THR A 185 -7.13 -12.87 1.09
CA THR A 185 -6.83 -13.68 -0.11
C THR A 185 -7.37 -13.06 -1.41
N ALA A 186 -8.39 -12.21 -1.32
CA ALA A 186 -8.86 -11.32 -2.38
C ALA A 186 -9.56 -10.09 -1.73
N ASP A 187 -9.94 -9.07 -2.51
CA ASP A 187 -10.72 -7.95 -1.96
C ASP A 187 -12.07 -8.46 -1.43
N PRO A 188 -12.37 -8.37 -0.12
CA PRO A 188 -13.58 -8.93 0.48
C PRO A 188 -14.85 -8.17 0.06
N ARG A 189 -14.73 -7.04 -0.63
CA ARG A 189 -15.87 -6.33 -1.25
C ARG A 189 -16.29 -6.95 -2.58
N ILE A 190 -15.47 -7.85 -3.13
CA ILE A 190 -15.64 -8.46 -4.46
C ILE A 190 -15.75 -9.99 -4.34
N ALA A 191 -14.87 -10.60 -3.54
CA ALA A 191 -14.86 -12.04 -3.32
C ALA A 191 -15.55 -12.37 -2.00
N GLU A 192 -16.65 -13.14 -2.08
CA GLU A 192 -17.49 -13.46 -0.92
C GLU A 192 -16.76 -14.34 0.10
N ASN A 193 -15.94 -15.27 -0.38
CA ASN A 193 -15.17 -16.21 0.44
C ASN A 193 -13.74 -15.73 0.74
N ALA A 194 -13.46 -14.43 0.55
CA ALA A 194 -12.15 -13.88 0.90
C ALA A 194 -11.92 -13.96 2.41
N ARG A 195 -10.79 -14.56 2.80
CA ARG A 195 -10.39 -14.72 4.20
C ARG A 195 -9.10 -13.97 4.51
N PRO A 196 -8.86 -13.57 5.76
CA PRO A 196 -7.56 -13.03 6.15
C PRO A 196 -6.49 -14.12 6.10
N LEU A 197 -5.28 -13.73 5.71
CA LEU A 197 -4.09 -14.56 5.81
C LEU A 197 -3.48 -14.38 7.20
N ALA A 198 -3.29 -15.46 7.96
CA ALA A 198 -2.68 -15.38 9.29
C ALA A 198 -1.21 -14.92 9.23
N VAL A 199 -0.43 -15.54 8.35
CA VAL A 199 1.00 -15.25 8.14
C VAL A 199 1.31 -15.14 6.66
N VAL A 200 2.17 -14.18 6.33
CA VAL A 200 2.69 -13.90 4.97
C VAL A 200 4.13 -13.41 5.04
N THR A 201 4.86 -13.59 3.95
CA THR A 201 6.19 -13.01 3.78
C THR A 201 6.14 -11.54 3.38
N TYR A 202 7.21 -10.80 3.67
CA TYR A 202 7.39 -9.43 3.15
C TYR A 202 7.25 -9.38 1.61
N THR A 203 7.85 -10.35 0.90
CA THR A 203 7.79 -10.43 -0.56
C THR A 203 6.36 -10.63 -1.06
N GLU A 204 5.60 -11.54 -0.44
CA GLU A 204 4.19 -11.78 -0.79
C GLU A 204 3.35 -10.52 -0.62
N VAL A 205 3.49 -9.80 0.50
CA VAL A 205 2.74 -8.57 0.76
C VAL A 205 3.15 -7.45 -0.20
N CYS A 206 4.44 -7.28 -0.48
CA CYS A 206 4.92 -6.33 -1.49
C CYS A 206 4.28 -6.63 -2.85
N ASN A 207 4.32 -7.89 -3.30
CA ASN A 207 3.75 -8.28 -4.59
C ASN A 207 2.24 -8.00 -4.64
N MET A 208 1.50 -8.42 -3.61
CA MET A 208 0.07 -8.13 -3.50
C MET A 208 -0.24 -6.63 -3.54
N ALA A 209 0.52 -5.82 -2.78
CA ALA A 209 0.32 -4.37 -2.71
C ALA A 209 0.61 -3.68 -4.05
N TYR A 210 1.64 -4.09 -4.78
CA TYR A 210 1.93 -3.60 -6.14
C TYR A 210 0.83 -3.99 -7.14
N GLN A 211 0.13 -5.10 -6.92
CA GLN A 211 -0.98 -5.54 -7.78
C GLN A 211 -2.36 -5.00 -7.40
N GLY A 212 -2.43 -4.06 -6.45
CA GLY A 212 -3.66 -3.36 -6.10
C GLY A 212 -4.29 -3.76 -4.77
N ALA A 213 -3.64 -4.62 -3.97
CA ALA A 213 -4.06 -4.85 -2.58
C ALA A 213 -3.70 -3.64 -1.69
N LYS A 214 -4.56 -2.61 -1.69
CA LYS A 214 -4.33 -1.29 -1.08
C LYS A 214 -4.43 -1.24 0.45
N VAL A 215 -3.87 -2.23 1.16
CA VAL A 215 -3.95 -2.30 2.63
C VAL A 215 -2.75 -1.63 3.30
N ILE A 216 -1.55 -1.80 2.75
CA ILE A 216 -0.30 -1.22 3.24
C ILE A 216 0.54 -0.73 2.07
N HIS A 217 1.25 0.38 2.25
CA HIS A 217 2.12 0.89 1.19
C HIS A 217 3.39 0.02 1.00
N PRO A 218 3.76 -0.38 -0.23
CA PRO A 218 4.92 -1.26 -0.47
C PRO A 218 6.23 -0.77 0.16
N ARG A 219 6.50 0.53 0.07
CA ARG A 219 7.68 1.17 0.68
C ARG A 219 7.82 0.91 2.18
N ALA A 220 6.71 0.81 2.92
CA ALA A 220 6.74 0.50 4.34
C ALA A 220 7.17 -0.96 4.59
N VAL A 221 6.66 -1.89 3.77
CA VAL A 221 7.01 -3.31 3.81
C VAL A 221 8.49 -3.51 3.47
N GLU A 222 9.01 -2.80 2.46
CA GLU A 222 10.42 -2.85 2.08
C GLU A 222 11.36 -2.38 3.20
N ILE A 223 11.02 -1.27 3.89
CA ILE A 223 11.80 -0.78 5.03
C ILE A 223 11.80 -1.82 6.17
N ALA A 224 10.64 -2.36 6.51
CA ALA A 224 10.50 -3.36 7.56
C ALA A 224 11.25 -4.65 7.22
N MET A 225 11.21 -5.08 5.95
CA MET A 225 11.97 -6.23 5.45
C MET A 225 13.48 -6.04 5.60
N GLN A 226 14.00 -4.87 5.21
CA GLN A 226 15.43 -4.56 5.34
C GLN A 226 15.87 -4.54 6.81
N ALA A 227 15.03 -3.99 7.69
CA ALA A 227 15.28 -3.94 9.13
C ALA A 227 14.94 -5.25 9.87
N LYS A 228 14.30 -6.22 9.19
CA LYS A 228 13.78 -7.46 9.76
C LYS A 228 12.83 -7.25 10.96
N VAL A 229 12.05 -6.17 10.92
CA VAL A 229 11.04 -5.83 11.94
C VAL A 229 9.68 -6.34 11.48
N PRO A 230 9.04 -7.28 12.20
CA PRO A 230 7.72 -7.80 11.83
C PRO A 230 6.66 -6.71 11.75
N ILE A 231 5.74 -6.84 10.80
CA ILE A 231 4.55 -5.98 10.70
C ILE A 231 3.32 -6.82 11.02
N ARG A 232 2.38 -6.29 11.79
CA ARG A 232 1.03 -6.83 11.93
C ARG A 232 0.04 -5.86 11.30
N ILE A 233 -0.74 -6.36 10.34
CA ILE A 233 -1.78 -5.58 9.67
C ILE A 233 -3.11 -5.94 10.33
N ARG A 234 -3.76 -4.97 10.96
CA ARG A 234 -4.88 -5.19 11.87
C ARG A 234 -6.02 -4.22 11.61
N SER A 235 -7.23 -4.61 11.98
CA SER A 235 -8.36 -3.68 12.05
C SER A 235 -8.30 -2.88 13.34
N THR A 236 -8.60 -1.58 13.25
CA THR A 236 -8.77 -0.73 14.44
C THR A 236 -9.95 -1.21 15.30
N TYR A 237 -10.97 -1.77 14.66
CA TYR A 237 -12.27 -2.07 15.26
C TYR A 237 -12.40 -3.53 15.74
N SER A 238 -11.37 -4.36 15.53
CA SER A 238 -11.33 -5.76 15.93
C SER A 238 -10.16 -6.00 16.88
N GLU A 239 -10.30 -6.98 17.76
CA GLU A 239 -9.22 -7.44 18.63
C GLU A 239 -8.38 -8.55 17.98
N ALA A 240 -8.79 -9.04 16.81
CA ALA A 240 -8.06 -10.04 16.05
C ALA A 240 -6.59 -9.62 15.83
N LEU A 241 -5.69 -10.61 15.80
CA LEU A 241 -4.26 -10.39 15.58
C LEU A 241 -3.95 -9.97 14.14
N GLY A 242 -4.91 -10.17 13.23
CA GLY A 242 -4.81 -9.83 11.82
C GLY A 242 -3.74 -10.64 11.11
N THR A 243 -3.03 -10.01 10.18
CA THR A 243 -2.00 -10.67 9.38
C THR A 243 -0.61 -10.31 9.88
N LEU A 244 0.19 -11.32 10.21
CA LEU A 244 1.61 -11.17 10.52
C LEU A 244 2.45 -11.25 9.23
N VAL A 245 3.20 -10.18 8.96
CA VAL A 245 4.17 -10.07 7.88
C VAL A 245 5.57 -10.25 8.47
N THR A 246 6.23 -11.34 8.11
CA THR A 246 7.55 -11.71 8.65
C THR A 246 8.33 -12.58 7.67
N THR A 247 9.56 -12.96 7.99
CA THR A 247 10.25 -14.05 7.29
C THR A 247 9.78 -15.40 7.83
N LEU A 248 9.47 -16.37 6.96
CA LEU A 248 8.97 -17.72 7.33
C LEU A 248 9.93 -18.54 8.22
N ASN A 249 11.17 -18.11 8.44
CA ASN A 249 12.22 -18.89 9.10
C ASN A 249 12.45 -18.55 10.57
N ARG A 250 11.42 -18.17 11.34
CA ARG A 250 11.70 -17.72 12.71
C ARG A 250 12.07 -18.82 13.70
N ASN A 251 11.64 -20.10 13.60
CA ASN A 251 12.04 -21.10 14.62
C ASN A 251 12.06 -22.60 14.26
N ASN A 252 11.70 -23.07 13.06
CA ASN A 252 11.70 -24.51 12.80
C ASN A 252 12.97 -24.97 12.05
N ARG A 253 14.01 -25.34 12.82
CA ARG A 253 15.08 -26.18 12.29
C ARG A 253 14.47 -27.53 11.89
N GLY A 254 14.32 -27.78 10.58
CA GLY A 254 13.94 -29.08 10.03
C GLY A 254 12.49 -29.23 9.54
N SER A 255 11.69 -28.16 9.45
CA SER A 255 10.41 -28.21 8.73
C SER A 255 10.60 -27.83 7.25
N ASP A 256 9.97 -28.57 6.33
CA ASP A 256 9.92 -28.19 4.92
C ASP A 256 9.34 -26.77 4.76
N VAL A 257 10.03 -25.93 3.98
CA VAL A 257 9.51 -24.62 3.57
C VAL A 257 8.39 -24.88 2.56
N ARG A 258 7.15 -24.92 3.04
CA ARG A 258 5.98 -25.03 2.15
C ARG A 258 5.58 -23.63 1.68
N GLU A 259 6.05 -23.26 0.50
CA GLU A 259 5.63 -22.01 -0.16
C GLU A 259 4.20 -22.13 -0.68
N ARG A 260 3.38 -21.09 -0.49
CA ARG A 260 2.06 -21.02 -1.12
C ARG A 260 2.26 -20.85 -2.63
N MET A 261 1.63 -21.72 -3.42
CA MET A 261 1.64 -21.56 -4.88
C MET A 261 0.98 -20.23 -5.27
N VAL A 262 -0.21 -19.96 -4.73
CA VAL A 262 -0.93 -18.69 -4.88
C VAL A 262 -1.21 -18.14 -3.48
N THR A 263 -0.79 -16.91 -3.25
CA THR A 263 -1.04 -16.16 -2.01
C THR A 263 -2.41 -15.48 -2.06
N GLY A 264 -2.79 -14.93 -3.21
CA GLY A 264 -4.04 -14.20 -3.35
C GLY A 264 -4.33 -13.69 -4.76
N ILE A 265 -5.52 -13.13 -4.92
CA ILE A 265 -6.00 -12.47 -6.14
C ILE A 265 -6.09 -10.97 -5.88
N ALA A 266 -5.34 -10.18 -6.65
CA ALA A 266 -5.39 -8.73 -6.61
C ALA A 266 -5.96 -8.18 -7.92
N HIS A 267 -6.45 -6.95 -7.91
CA HIS A 267 -7.02 -6.34 -9.11
C HIS A 267 -6.79 -4.83 -9.18
N VAL A 268 -6.82 -4.31 -10.41
CA VAL A 268 -6.85 -2.89 -10.72
C VAL A 268 -7.98 -2.63 -11.71
N SER A 269 -8.98 -1.88 -11.27
CA SER A 269 -10.15 -1.47 -12.07
C SER A 269 -9.86 -0.20 -12.87
N ASN A 270 -10.75 0.11 -13.82
CA ASN A 270 -10.79 1.40 -14.52
C ASN A 270 -9.49 1.69 -15.29
N VAL A 271 -9.05 0.71 -16.07
CA VAL A 271 -7.95 0.85 -17.01
C VAL A 271 -8.46 0.76 -18.44
N THR A 272 -7.75 1.42 -19.35
CA THR A 272 -8.01 1.34 -20.79
C THR A 272 -6.86 0.63 -21.47
N GLN A 273 -7.16 -0.36 -22.30
CA GLN A 273 -6.17 -0.95 -23.19
C GLN A 273 -6.02 -0.11 -24.45
N ILE A 274 -4.78 0.13 -24.86
CA ILE A 274 -4.42 0.79 -26.09
C ILE A 274 -3.56 -0.15 -26.90
N ARG A 275 -3.96 -0.41 -28.15
CA ARG A 275 -3.20 -1.21 -29.12
C ARG A 275 -2.78 -0.32 -30.29
N VAL A 276 -1.49 -0.25 -30.54
CA VAL A 276 -0.93 0.47 -31.70
C VAL A 276 -0.23 -0.54 -32.59
N PHE A 277 -0.71 -0.67 -33.83
CA PHE A 277 -0.16 -1.61 -34.80
C PHE A 277 1.02 -1.01 -35.56
N ALA A 278 2.03 -1.83 -35.84
CA ALA A 278 3.14 -1.45 -36.70
C ALA A 278 2.71 -1.39 -38.16
N LYS A 279 3.07 -0.30 -38.84
CA LYS A 279 3.00 -0.22 -40.30
C LYS A 279 4.16 -1.02 -40.90
N LYS A 280 4.04 -1.40 -42.18
CA LYS A 280 5.07 -2.15 -42.90
C LYS A 280 6.41 -1.38 -42.85
N ASP A 281 7.50 -2.09 -42.52
CA ASP A 281 8.87 -1.55 -42.42
C ASP A 281 9.08 -0.47 -41.33
N GLN A 282 8.21 -0.40 -40.33
CA GLN A 282 8.30 0.56 -39.22
C GLN A 282 9.05 -0.03 -38.00
N TYR A 283 10.36 0.21 -37.92
CA TYR A 283 11.21 -0.32 -36.83
C TYR A 283 11.17 0.49 -35.52
N TYR A 284 10.63 1.71 -35.54
CA TYR A 284 10.72 2.66 -34.41
C TYR A 284 9.42 2.89 -33.66
N LEU A 285 8.33 2.20 -34.01
CA LEU A 285 7.00 2.40 -33.43
C LEU A 285 7.03 2.36 -31.90
N GLN A 286 7.63 1.31 -31.34
CA GLN A 286 7.69 1.07 -29.90
C GLN A 286 8.36 2.25 -29.18
N SER A 287 9.49 2.71 -29.72
CA SER A 287 10.25 3.83 -29.16
C SER A 287 9.47 5.15 -29.24
N GLU A 288 8.82 5.40 -30.37
CA GLU A 288 8.01 6.60 -30.61
C GLU A 288 6.83 6.68 -29.63
N VAL A 289 6.05 5.60 -29.52
CA VAL A 289 4.87 5.53 -28.64
C VAL A 289 5.25 5.75 -27.18
N PHE A 290 6.24 5.02 -26.65
CA PHE A 290 6.60 5.17 -25.23
C PHE A 290 7.28 6.50 -24.91
N LYS A 291 8.05 7.08 -25.85
CA LYS A 291 8.58 8.44 -25.68
C LYS A 291 7.47 9.47 -25.60
N ALA A 292 6.45 9.36 -26.47
CA ALA A 292 5.32 10.27 -26.46
C ALA A 292 4.56 10.22 -25.13
N MET A 293 4.25 9.01 -24.64
CA MET A 293 3.61 8.83 -23.33
C MET A 293 4.46 9.43 -22.19
N ALA A 294 5.79 9.22 -22.22
CA ALA A 294 6.68 9.74 -21.20
C ALA A 294 6.79 11.28 -21.21
N ILE A 295 6.86 11.91 -22.39
CA ILE A 295 6.86 13.38 -22.55
C ILE A 295 5.59 13.99 -21.94
N GLU A 296 4.46 13.32 -22.15
CA GLU A 296 3.14 13.71 -21.64
C GLU A 296 2.91 13.29 -20.18
N LYS A 297 3.92 12.66 -19.54
CA LYS A 297 3.87 12.16 -18.16
C LYS A 297 2.72 11.17 -17.93
N ILE A 298 2.35 10.41 -18.96
CA ILE A 298 1.35 9.35 -18.88
C ILE A 298 2.06 8.08 -18.43
N SER A 299 1.66 7.56 -17.27
CA SER A 299 2.14 6.27 -16.78
C SER A 299 1.48 5.15 -17.58
N VAL A 300 2.30 4.31 -18.20
CA VAL A 300 1.86 3.08 -18.90
C VAL A 300 2.06 1.86 -18.01
N ASP A 301 1.18 0.87 -18.11
CA ASP A 301 1.24 -0.40 -17.38
C ASP A 301 0.84 -1.57 -18.31
N PHE A 302 1.07 -2.82 -17.89
CA PHE A 302 0.68 -4.05 -18.58
C PHE A 302 1.10 -4.03 -20.06
N ILE A 303 2.41 -4.00 -20.29
CA ILE A 303 2.99 -3.79 -21.61
C ILE A 303 3.28 -5.12 -22.31
N ASN A 304 2.77 -5.30 -23.53
CA ASN A 304 3.19 -6.34 -24.45
C ASN A 304 3.79 -5.69 -25.71
N ILE A 305 5.07 -5.98 -25.97
CA ILE A 305 5.78 -5.51 -27.17
C ILE A 305 5.96 -6.68 -28.11
N SER A 306 5.61 -6.48 -29.38
CA SER A 306 5.78 -7.48 -30.42
C SER A 306 6.18 -6.82 -31.75
N PRO A 307 6.60 -7.61 -32.76
CA PRO A 307 6.84 -7.08 -34.10
C PRO A 307 5.59 -6.47 -34.76
N SER A 308 4.39 -6.92 -34.38
CA SER A 308 3.12 -6.41 -34.94
C SER A 308 2.64 -5.13 -34.28
N GLY A 309 3.26 -4.69 -33.17
CA GLY A 309 2.88 -3.47 -32.48
C GLY A 309 3.12 -3.51 -30.98
N VAL A 310 2.52 -2.53 -30.30
CA VAL A 310 2.52 -2.41 -28.84
C VAL A 310 1.10 -2.45 -28.30
N ILE A 311 0.96 -3.15 -27.17
CA ILE A 311 -0.26 -3.18 -26.39
C ILE A 311 0.12 -2.75 -24.98
N TYR A 312 -0.62 -1.82 -24.40
CA TYR A 312 -0.42 -1.37 -23.04
C TYR A 312 -1.72 -0.87 -22.45
N THR A 313 -1.70 -0.62 -21.15
CA THR A 313 -2.81 -0.01 -20.42
C THR A 313 -2.43 1.35 -19.86
N VAL A 314 -3.42 2.22 -19.75
CA VAL A 314 -3.33 3.51 -19.05
C VAL A 314 -4.51 3.63 -18.09
N THR A 315 -4.41 4.51 -17.10
CA THR A 315 -5.55 4.84 -16.25
C THR A 315 -6.67 5.47 -17.07
N GLU A 316 -7.92 5.26 -16.66
CA GLU A 316 -9.08 5.83 -17.36
C GLU A 316 -8.97 7.35 -17.54
N GLU A 317 -8.51 8.06 -16.51
CA GLU A 317 -8.28 9.52 -16.51
C GLU A 317 -7.32 10.00 -17.62
N MET A 318 -6.34 9.19 -18.01
CA MET A 318 -5.34 9.55 -19.02
C MET A 318 -5.71 9.08 -20.43
N THR A 319 -6.84 8.38 -20.57
CA THR A 319 -7.24 7.73 -21.83
C THR A 319 -7.36 8.72 -22.98
N ASP A 320 -8.14 9.79 -22.80
CA ASP A 320 -8.41 10.74 -23.89
C ASP A 320 -7.15 11.48 -24.31
N ARG A 321 -6.29 11.82 -23.33
CA ARG A 321 -4.99 12.45 -23.61
C ARG A 321 -4.07 11.51 -24.39
N ALA A 322 -3.99 10.24 -23.99
CA ALA A 322 -3.17 9.25 -24.69
C ALA A 322 -3.64 9.06 -26.14
N ILE A 323 -4.95 8.98 -26.37
CA ILE A 323 -5.54 8.86 -27.73
C ILE A 323 -5.18 10.07 -28.58
N GLN A 324 -5.37 11.28 -28.04
CA GLN A 324 -5.05 12.51 -28.75
C GLN A 324 -3.59 12.53 -29.22
N VAL A 325 -2.66 12.22 -28.32
CA VAL A 325 -1.22 12.21 -28.60
C VAL A 325 -0.86 11.20 -29.70
N LEU A 326 -1.46 10.01 -29.68
CA LEU A 326 -1.23 9.00 -30.71
C LEU A 326 -1.78 9.41 -32.08
N ASN A 327 -2.96 10.04 -32.11
CA ASN A 327 -3.56 10.54 -33.35
C ASN A 327 -2.72 11.69 -33.95
N GLU A 328 -2.19 12.59 -33.12
CA GLU A 328 -1.28 13.67 -33.55
C GLU A 328 0.02 13.13 -34.17
N LEU A 329 0.47 11.94 -33.75
CA LEU A 329 1.61 11.23 -34.33
C LEU A 329 1.26 10.43 -35.61
N GLY A 330 -0.01 10.44 -36.03
CA GLY A 330 -0.45 9.71 -37.23
C GLY A 330 -0.63 8.20 -37.03
N HIS A 331 -0.81 7.76 -35.78
CA HIS A 331 -1.22 6.40 -35.44
C HIS A 331 -2.75 6.31 -35.35
N ASP A 332 -3.29 5.10 -35.57
CA ASP A 332 -4.72 4.80 -35.41
C ASP A 332 -4.86 3.71 -34.33
N PRO A 333 -4.92 4.10 -33.04
CA PRO A 333 -4.91 3.15 -31.94
C PRO A 333 -6.27 2.47 -31.77
N VAL A 334 -6.27 1.15 -31.56
CA VAL A 334 -7.48 0.42 -31.14
C VAL A 334 -7.61 0.49 -29.63
N ILE A 335 -8.76 0.98 -29.17
CA ILE A 335 -9.02 1.30 -27.76
C ILE A 335 -10.03 0.32 -27.18
N GLU A 336 -9.71 -0.25 -26.02
CA GLU A 336 -10.63 -1.04 -25.21
C GLU A 336 -10.80 -0.37 -23.83
N ARG A 337 -11.85 0.44 -23.69
CA ARG A 337 -12.17 1.11 -22.42
C ARG A 337 -12.87 0.15 -21.44
N HIS A 338 -12.92 0.59 -20.19
CA HIS A 338 -13.59 -0.10 -19.08
C HIS A 338 -13.11 -1.53 -18.97
N CYS A 339 -11.80 -1.68 -18.79
CA CYS A 339 -11.15 -2.95 -18.52
C CYS A 339 -10.69 -3.00 -17.05
N ALA A 340 -10.50 -4.21 -16.56
CA ALA A 340 -9.88 -4.48 -15.27
C ALA A 340 -8.73 -5.47 -15.44
N LYS A 341 -7.62 -5.22 -14.73
CA LYS A 341 -6.49 -6.13 -14.61
C LYS A 341 -6.70 -7.00 -13.38
N VAL A 342 -6.78 -8.31 -13.55
CA VAL A 342 -6.85 -9.28 -12.46
C VAL A 342 -5.51 -10.02 -12.39
N SER A 343 -4.98 -10.17 -11.18
CA SER A 343 -3.62 -10.66 -10.93
C SER A 343 -3.67 -11.82 -9.96
N VAL A 344 -3.20 -12.99 -10.39
CA VAL A 344 -2.96 -14.14 -9.51
C VAL A 344 -1.55 -14.01 -8.98
N VAL A 345 -1.40 -13.78 -7.67
CA VAL A 345 -0.13 -13.48 -7.02
C VAL A 345 0.29 -14.65 -6.14
N GLY A 346 1.54 -15.09 -6.25
CA GLY A 346 2.10 -16.14 -5.41
C GLY A 346 3.59 -16.37 -5.69
N ALA A 347 4.36 -16.62 -4.62
CA ALA A 347 5.80 -16.88 -4.75
C ALA A 347 6.08 -18.20 -5.50
N GLY A 348 5.20 -19.20 -5.36
CA GLY A 348 5.34 -20.51 -6.00
C GLY A 348 4.74 -20.61 -7.40
N ILE A 349 4.53 -19.51 -8.14
CA ILE A 349 3.98 -19.56 -9.51
C ILE A 349 5.05 -19.91 -10.54
N ALA A 350 6.25 -19.32 -10.42
CA ALA A 350 7.30 -19.49 -11.41
C ALA A 350 7.74 -20.96 -11.55
N GLY A 351 7.77 -21.43 -12.80
CA GLY A 351 8.25 -22.78 -13.12
C GLY A 351 7.29 -23.91 -12.75
N VAL A 352 6.11 -23.61 -12.19
CA VAL A 352 5.08 -24.61 -11.89
C VAL A 352 4.16 -24.81 -13.10
N PRO A 353 4.18 -25.99 -13.75
CA PRO A 353 3.28 -26.27 -14.87
C PRO A 353 1.81 -26.25 -14.42
N GLY A 354 0.94 -25.75 -15.30
CA GLY A 354 -0.52 -25.84 -15.12
C GLY A 354 -1.18 -24.61 -14.48
N VAL A 355 -0.45 -23.70 -13.85
CA VAL A 355 -1.04 -22.48 -13.25
C VAL A 355 -1.73 -21.63 -14.32
N ALA A 356 -1.06 -21.34 -15.43
CA ALA A 356 -1.64 -20.57 -16.53
C ALA A 356 -2.84 -21.30 -17.17
N SER A 357 -2.76 -22.63 -17.34
CA SER A 357 -3.88 -23.42 -17.85
C SER A 357 -5.10 -23.30 -16.94
N LYS A 358 -4.89 -23.39 -15.63
CA LYS A 358 -5.95 -23.29 -14.62
C LYS A 358 -6.63 -21.92 -14.64
N ILE A 359 -5.85 -20.84 -14.79
CA ILE A 359 -6.37 -19.47 -14.94
C ILE A 359 -7.24 -19.36 -16.19
N VAL A 360 -6.73 -19.82 -17.34
CA VAL A 360 -7.46 -19.73 -18.61
C VAL A 360 -8.74 -20.56 -18.58
N THR A 361 -8.69 -21.78 -18.06
CA THR A 361 -9.86 -22.65 -17.90
C THR A 361 -10.91 -22.01 -16.99
N ALA A 362 -10.51 -21.54 -15.79
CA ALA A 362 -11.44 -20.93 -14.83
C ALA A 362 -12.21 -19.73 -15.41
N LEU A 363 -11.54 -18.89 -16.21
CA LEU A 363 -12.20 -17.75 -16.86
C LEU A 363 -13.05 -18.19 -18.07
N SER A 364 -12.55 -19.11 -18.88
CA SER A 364 -13.25 -19.57 -20.08
C SER A 364 -14.54 -20.32 -19.74
N ASP A 365 -14.54 -21.13 -18.67
CA ASP A 365 -15.72 -21.87 -18.20
C ASP A 365 -16.84 -20.92 -17.73
N GLN A 366 -16.49 -19.69 -17.34
CA GLN A 366 -17.43 -18.62 -16.99
C GLN A 366 -17.80 -17.73 -18.20
N GLY A 367 -17.32 -18.05 -19.40
CA GLY A 367 -17.55 -17.26 -20.61
C GLY A 367 -16.78 -15.93 -20.64
N ILE A 368 -15.75 -15.77 -19.81
CA ILE A 368 -15.00 -14.52 -19.67
C ILE A 368 -13.87 -14.49 -20.70
N ARG A 369 -13.88 -13.46 -21.56
CA ARG A 369 -12.84 -13.28 -22.58
C ARG A 369 -11.61 -12.60 -21.97
N ILE A 370 -10.46 -13.26 -22.09
CA ILE A 370 -9.16 -12.66 -21.79
C ILE A 370 -8.76 -11.72 -22.95
N LEU A 371 -8.62 -10.43 -22.66
CA LEU A 371 -8.24 -9.39 -23.62
C LEU A 371 -6.73 -9.28 -23.81
N GLN A 372 -5.97 -9.62 -22.78
CA GLN A 372 -4.50 -9.62 -22.73
C GLN A 372 -4.03 -10.42 -21.51
N SER A 373 -2.85 -11.02 -21.61
CA SER A 373 -2.21 -11.71 -20.49
C SER A 373 -0.70 -11.44 -20.49
N ALA A 374 -0.10 -11.48 -19.31
CA ALA A 374 1.35 -11.49 -19.12
C ALA A 374 1.67 -12.22 -17.82
N ASP A 375 2.93 -12.58 -17.65
CA ASP A 375 3.43 -13.22 -16.44
C ASP A 375 4.73 -12.59 -15.97
N SER A 376 5.04 -12.84 -14.70
CA SER A 376 6.32 -12.57 -14.07
C SER A 376 6.66 -13.74 -13.16
N HIS A 377 7.75 -13.60 -12.42
CA HIS A 377 8.17 -14.63 -11.49
C HIS A 377 7.15 -14.97 -10.40
N THR A 378 6.32 -13.99 -9.98
CA THR A 378 5.41 -14.17 -8.83
C THR A 378 3.97 -13.80 -9.13
N THR A 379 3.64 -13.49 -10.38
CA THR A 379 2.31 -13.00 -10.75
C THR A 379 1.97 -13.34 -12.18
N ILE A 380 0.75 -13.81 -12.41
CA ILE A 380 0.13 -13.89 -13.75
C ILE A 380 -1.00 -12.87 -13.80
N TRP A 381 -0.98 -12.03 -14.84
CA TRP A 381 -1.98 -11.00 -15.11
C TRP A 381 -2.87 -11.41 -16.26
N VAL A 382 -4.15 -11.09 -16.12
CA VAL A 382 -5.14 -11.12 -17.19
C VAL A 382 -5.90 -9.81 -17.22
N LEU A 383 -6.17 -9.31 -18.42
CA LEU A 383 -7.04 -8.18 -18.65
C LEU A 383 -8.40 -8.69 -19.09
N VAL A 384 -9.44 -8.24 -18.41
CA VAL A 384 -10.84 -8.59 -18.68
C VAL A 384 -11.67 -7.32 -18.79
N LYS A 385 -12.94 -7.44 -19.24
CA LYS A 385 -13.88 -6.33 -19.15
C LYS A 385 -14.21 -6.01 -17.70
N GLN A 386 -14.42 -4.72 -17.40
CA GLN A 386 -14.74 -4.25 -16.07
C GLN A 386 -16.00 -4.93 -15.51
N ASP A 387 -16.99 -5.19 -16.37
CA ASP A 387 -18.23 -5.89 -16.00
C ASP A 387 -18.00 -7.34 -15.58
N ASP A 388 -16.92 -7.96 -16.05
CA ASP A 388 -16.53 -9.33 -15.70
C ASP A 388 -15.59 -9.39 -14.49
N LEU A 389 -15.19 -8.26 -13.90
CA LEU A 389 -14.21 -8.21 -12.81
C LEU A 389 -14.63 -9.10 -11.63
N VAL A 390 -15.86 -8.93 -11.14
CA VAL A 390 -16.34 -9.67 -9.95
C VAL A 390 -16.35 -11.16 -10.22
N LYS A 391 -16.87 -11.58 -11.39
CA LYS A 391 -16.88 -12.98 -11.80
C LYS A 391 -15.47 -13.54 -11.96
N SER A 392 -14.56 -12.76 -12.55
CA SER A 392 -13.16 -13.17 -12.76
C SER A 392 -12.43 -13.38 -11.44
N VAL A 393 -12.60 -12.48 -10.47
CA VAL A 393 -11.97 -12.59 -9.16
C VAL A 393 -12.49 -13.82 -8.41
N ASN A 394 -13.81 -14.03 -8.37
CA ASN A 394 -14.40 -15.21 -7.70
C ASN A 394 -13.99 -16.52 -8.40
N ALA A 395 -14.08 -16.59 -9.73
CA ALA A 395 -13.69 -17.78 -10.48
C ALA A 395 -12.24 -18.19 -10.26
N LEU A 396 -11.33 -17.21 -10.18
CA LEU A 396 -9.92 -17.48 -9.88
C LEU A 396 -9.71 -17.81 -8.40
N HIS A 397 -10.43 -17.16 -7.49
CA HIS A 397 -10.36 -17.44 -6.06
C HIS A 397 -10.78 -18.90 -5.77
N ASP A 398 -11.93 -19.31 -6.28
CA ASP A 398 -12.46 -20.68 -6.15
C ASP A 398 -11.56 -21.69 -6.86
N ALA A 399 -11.08 -21.39 -8.07
CA ALA A 399 -10.18 -22.29 -8.78
C ALA A 399 -8.93 -22.61 -7.96
N PHE A 400 -8.35 -21.61 -7.29
CA PHE A 400 -7.18 -21.79 -6.44
C PHE A 400 -7.49 -22.19 -4.98
N GLN A 401 -8.76 -22.43 -4.63
CA GLN A 401 -9.21 -22.86 -3.30
C GLN A 401 -8.72 -21.93 -2.19
N LEU A 402 -8.76 -20.63 -2.43
CA LEU A 402 -8.18 -19.62 -1.53
C LEU A 402 -9.04 -19.35 -0.29
N GLU A 403 -10.27 -19.87 -0.27
CA GLU A 403 -11.16 -19.95 0.89
C GLU A 403 -10.65 -20.95 1.94
N GLU A 404 -9.85 -21.95 1.53
CA GLU A 404 -9.33 -22.96 2.44
C GLU A 404 -8.07 -22.47 3.16
N GLU A 405 -8.00 -22.69 4.48
CA GLU A 405 -6.77 -22.50 5.24
C GLU A 405 -5.88 -23.72 5.13
N THR A 406 -4.98 -23.69 4.16
CA THR A 406 -4.05 -24.79 3.86
C THR A 406 -2.86 -24.89 4.83
N PHE A 407 -2.73 -23.96 5.79
CA PHE A 407 -1.61 -23.90 6.71
C PHE A 407 -2.08 -23.68 8.15
N GLU A 408 -1.93 -24.70 9.00
CA GLU A 408 -2.03 -24.54 10.45
C GLU A 408 -0.77 -23.83 10.96
N TYR A 409 -0.92 -22.58 11.41
CA TYR A 409 0.12 -21.87 12.14
C TYR A 409 -0.11 -22.06 13.62
N ASN A 410 0.86 -22.63 14.33
CA ASN A 410 0.83 -22.63 15.79
C ASN A 410 1.13 -21.20 16.27
N LEU A 411 0.09 -20.46 16.66
CA LEU A 411 0.19 -19.08 17.13
C LEU A 411 1.09 -18.92 18.37
N ALA A 412 1.39 -20.01 19.09
CA ALA A 412 2.33 -20.01 20.21
C ALA A 412 3.82 -19.92 19.77
N ASP A 413 4.10 -20.18 18.49
CA ASP A 413 5.46 -20.17 17.91
C ASP A 413 5.78 -18.89 17.10
N LEU A 414 4.83 -17.95 17.02
CA LEU A 414 4.91 -16.64 16.34
C LEU A 414 5.13 -15.50 17.33
#